data_AF-A0A067PIW1-F1
#
_entry.id   AF-A0A067PIW1-F1
#
_cell.length_a   1.000
_cell.length_b   1.000
_cell.length_c   1.000
_cell.angle_alpha   90.00
_cell.angle_beta   90.00
_cell.angle_gamma   90.00
#
_symmetry.space_group_name_H-M   'P 1'
#
loop_
_entity.id
_entity.type
_entity.pdbx_description
1 polymer ?
#
loop_
_entity_poly.entity_id
_entity_poly.type
_entity_poly.pdbx_seq_one_letter_code
_entity_poly.pdbx_strand_id
1 'polypeptide(L)' 'HPLAYIEWFTPFNKPDVGTGMMVLSRSTHNHRQNAAVISMERIIQSCHLMGKLGWKIDP' A
#
# COMPACT_ATOMS: atom_id res chain seq x y z
N HIS A 1 -21.44 -12.35 0.78
CA HIS A 1 -19.97 -12.36 0.84
C HIS A 1 -19.50 -11.00 1.32
N PRO A 2 -18.72 -10.91 2.41
CA PRO A 2 -18.22 -9.63 2.89
C PRO A 2 -17.24 -9.03 1.85
N LEU A 3 -17.33 -7.71 1.68
CA LEU A 3 -16.51 -6.96 0.74
C LEU A 3 -15.55 -6.05 1.50
N ALA A 4 -14.38 -5.82 0.91
CA ALA A 4 -13.39 -4.90 1.41
C ALA A 4 -13.09 -3.84 0.35
N TYR A 5 -13.06 -2.58 0.76
CA TYR A 5 -12.46 -1.50 0.00
C TYR A 5 -10.95 -1.48 0.27
N ILE A 6 -10.16 -1.45 -0.78
CA ILE A 6 -8.70 -1.42 -0.69
C ILE A 6 -8.12 -0.33 -1.58
N GLU A 7 -7.00 0.25 -1.13
CA GLU A 7 -6.11 1.06 -1.94
C GLU A 7 -4.85 0.26 -2.25
N TRP A 8 -4.45 0.22 -3.52
CA TRP A 8 -3.30 -0.54 -3.96
C TRP A 8 -1.99 0.21 -3.69
N PHE A 9 -0.96 -0.52 -3.28
CA PHE A 9 0.42 -0.05 -3.32
C PHE A 9 1.10 -0.47 -4.63
N THR A 10 2.21 0.18 -4.97
CA THR A 10 3.09 -0.29 -6.05
C THR A 10 3.66 -1.66 -5.71
N PRO A 11 4.04 -2.46 -6.72
CA PRO A 11 4.80 -3.68 -6.49
C PRO A 11 6.02 -3.42 -5.61
N PHE A 12 6.40 -4.47 -4.89
CA PHE A 12 7.59 -4.52 -4.07
C PHE A 12 8.84 -4.11 -4.87
N ASN A 13 9.49 -3.04 -4.42
CA ASN A 13 10.70 -2.50 -5.02
C ASN A 13 11.96 -2.98 -4.29
N LYS A 14 13.13 -2.58 -4.82
CA LYS A 14 14.41 -2.82 -4.16
C LYS A 14 14.37 -2.30 -2.71
N PRO A 15 14.95 -3.04 -1.75
CA PRO A 15 15.07 -2.57 -0.38
C PRO A 15 15.80 -1.22 -0.28
N ASP A 16 15.36 -0.37 0.63
CA ASP A 16 16.04 0.87 0.98
C ASP A 16 17.42 0.55 1.59
N VAL A 17 18.46 1.24 1.13
CA VAL A 17 19.86 0.93 1.51
C VAL A 17 20.14 1.23 2.98
N GLY A 18 19.43 2.18 3.60
CA GLY A 18 19.65 2.56 5.00
C GLY A 18 18.91 1.65 6.00
N THR A 19 17.73 1.17 5.63
CA THR A 19 16.83 0.41 6.53
C THR A 19 16.72 -1.07 6.18
N GLY A 20 17.12 -1.47 4.96
CA GLY A 20 16.88 -2.82 4.42
C GLY A 20 15.40 -3.14 4.19
N MET A 21 14.50 -2.17 4.35
CA MET A 21 13.06 -2.39 4.24
C MET A 21 12.58 -2.26 2.79
N MET A 22 11.56 -3.06 2.43
CA MET A 22 10.86 -2.88 1.17
C MET A 22 10.08 -1.56 1.19
N VAL A 23 10.35 -0.70 0.22
CA VAL A 23 9.65 0.58 0.11
C VAL A 23 8.41 0.40 -0.76
N LEU A 24 7.26 0.81 -0.21
CA LEU A 24 5.98 0.86 -0.90
C LEU A 24 5.56 2.31 -1.12
N SER A 25 4.93 2.59 -2.25
CA SER A 25 4.23 3.85 -2.50
C SER A 25 2.79 3.59 -2.94
N ARG A 26 1.88 4.55 -2.75
CA ARG A 26 0.49 4.39 -3.19
C ARG A 26 0.44 4.30 -4.71
N SER A 27 -0.32 3.33 -5.22
CA SER A 27 -0.57 3.20 -6.65
C SER A 27 -1.63 4.23 -7.08
N THR A 28 -1.42 4.84 -8.24
CA THR A 28 -2.37 5.79 -8.84
C THR A 28 -2.76 5.37 -10.24
N HIS A 29 -4.02 5.59 -10.60
CA HIS A 29 -4.53 5.38 -11.96
C HIS A 29 -5.37 6.60 -12.35
N ASN A 30 -5.07 7.22 -13.50
CA ASN A 30 -5.72 8.46 -13.97
C ASN A 30 -5.74 9.58 -12.90
N HIS A 31 -4.59 9.86 -12.29
CA HIS A 31 -4.42 10.89 -11.25
C HIS A 31 -5.29 10.69 -9.98
N ARG A 32 -5.81 9.48 -9.77
CA ARG A 32 -6.58 9.11 -8.57
C ARG A 32 -5.96 7.90 -7.89
N GLN A 33 -6.30 7.68 -6.62
CA GLN A 33 -5.92 6.46 -5.91
C GLN A 33 -6.40 5.24 -6.70
N ASN A 34 -5.48 4.31 -6.93
CA ASN A 34 -5.86 3.02 -7.49
C ASN A 34 -6.54 2.23 -6.38
N ALA A 35 -7.86 2.13 -6.44
CA ALA A 35 -8.67 1.49 -5.43
C ALA A 35 -9.64 0.47 -6.05
N ALA A 36 -10.04 -0.52 -5.27
CA ALA A 36 -10.99 -1.54 -5.68
C ALA A 36 -11.85 -2.03 -4.51
N VAL A 37 -13.02 -2.57 -4.84
CA VAL A 37 -13.84 -3.35 -3.92
C VAL A 37 -13.66 -4.82 -4.27
N ILE A 38 -13.18 -5.62 -3.32
CA ILE A 38 -12.90 -7.06 -3.51
C ILE A 38 -13.67 -7.91 -2.50
N SER A 39 -13.92 -9.19 -2.83
CA SER A 39 -14.34 -10.17 -1.83
C SER A 39 -13.26 -10.34 -0.77
N MET A 40 -13.62 -10.41 0.52
CA MET A 40 -12.65 -10.66 1.58
C MET A 40 -11.89 -11.98 1.40
N GLU A 41 -12.46 -12.95 0.70
CA GLU A 41 -11.82 -14.24 0.39
C GLU A 41 -10.56 -14.08 -0.47
N ARG A 42 -10.36 -12.93 -1.12
CA ARG A 42 -9.14 -12.59 -1.86
C ARG A 42 -8.00 -12.07 -0.97
N ILE A 43 -8.27 -11.75 0.30
CA ILE A 43 -7.26 -11.27 1.25
C ILE A 43 -6.67 -12.50 1.95
N ILE A 44 -5.41 -12.80 1.65
CA ILE A 44 -4.73 -13.97 2.20
C ILE A 44 -4.29 -13.73 3.65
N GLN A 45 -3.65 -12.59 3.91
CA GLN A 45 -3.13 -12.25 5.24
C GLN A 45 -2.87 -10.74 5.37
N SER A 46 -2.90 -10.26 6.61
CA SER A 46 -2.43 -8.91 6.95
C SER A 46 -0.91 -8.87 7.03
N CYS A 47 -0.32 -7.71 6.75
CA CYS A 47 1.09 -7.43 7.02
C CYS A 47 1.24 -6.09 7.74
N HIS A 48 2.31 -5.95 8.52
CA HIS A 48 2.62 -4.69 9.18
C HIS A 48 3.43 -3.79 8.25
N LEU A 49 2.94 -2.58 8.02
CA LEU A 49 3.67 -1.53 7.32
C LEU A 49 4.26 -0.57 8.35
N MET A 50 5.55 -0.28 8.19
CA MET A 50 6.20 0.77 8.97
C MET A 50 6.13 2.09 8.20
N GLY A 51 5.59 3.12 8.82
CA GLY A 51 5.63 4.46 8.25
C GLY A 51 7.06 4.97 8.17
N LYS A 52 7.45 5.56 7.04
CA LYS A 52 8.73 6.26 6.95
C LYS A 52 8.62 7.58 7.70
N LEU A 53 9.39 7.73 8.78
CA LEU A 53 9.44 8.96 9.56
C LEU A 53 10.08 10.08 8.72
N GLY A 54 9.41 11.24 8.57
CA GLY A 54 9.99 12.43 7.94
C GLY A 54 9.22 13.03 6.76
N TRP A 55 8.12 12.41 6.30
CA TRP A 55 7.24 13.05 5.33
C TRP A 55 6.12 13.81 6.05
N LYS A 56 5.99 15.11 5.75
CA LYS A 56 4.81 15.89 6.13
C LYS A 56 3.61 15.23 5.46
N ILE A 57 2.63 14.86 6.26
CA ILE A 57 1.28 14.61 5.74
C ILE A 57 0.71 16.01 5.55
N ASP A 58 0.60 16.46 4.29
CA ASP A 58 -0.16 17.67 4.03
C ASP A 58 -1.64 17.39 4.38
N PRO A 59 -2.28 18.26 5.17
CA PRO A 59 -3.64 18.07 5.69
C PRO A 59 -4.71 18.10 4.59
#